data_AF-A0AA41CKL8-F1
#
_entry.id   AF-A0AA41CKL8-F1
#
_cell.length_a   1.000
_cell.length_b   1.000
_cell.length_c   1.000
_cell.angle_alpha   90.00
_cell.angle_beta   90.00
_cell.angle_gamma   90.00
#
_symmetry.space_group_name_H-M   'P 1'
#
loop_
_entity.id
_entity.type
_entity.pdbx_description
1 polymer ?
#
loop_
_entity_poly.entity_id
_entity_poly.type
_entity_poly.pdbx_seq_one_letter_code
_entity_poly.pdbx_strand_id
1 'polypeptide(L)'
;MPASKERAEAIAARLSAVGLATRVEERDDCAAIEAGVPKPLSAESWREVLEAVADADRFGLLATSSNDRTLWAVVHKRSPRRAMSGDRAISDRS
;
A
#
# COMPACT_ATOMS: atom_id res chain seq x y z
N MET A 1 -5.85 -10.12 14.38
CA MET A 1 -5.63 -8.69 14.09
C MET A 1 -6.00 -8.45 12.62
N PRO A 2 -7.22 -7.96 12.31
CA PRO A 2 -7.70 -7.75 10.94
C PRO A 2 -7.29 -6.40 10.32
N ALA A 3 -6.63 -5.52 11.10
CA ALA A 3 -6.35 -4.13 10.72
C ALA A 3 -5.71 -3.95 9.33
N SER A 4 -4.88 -4.89 8.89
CA SER A 4 -4.18 -4.81 7.61
C SER A 4 -5.11 -5.11 6.43
N LYS A 5 -6.06 -6.04 6.59
CA LYS A 5 -7.07 -6.35 5.59
C LYS A 5 -8.05 -5.19 5.46
N GLU A 6 -8.55 -4.68 6.59
CA GLU A 6 -9.49 -3.56 6.61
C GLU A 6 -8.90 -2.29 5.97
N ARG A 7 -7.60 -2.03 6.19
CA ARG A 7 -6.89 -0.95 5.50
C ARG A 7 -6.75 -1.19 4.00
N ALA A 8 -6.39 -2.41 3.60
CA ALA A 8 -6.30 -2.75 2.18
C ALA A 8 -7.65 -2.66 1.46
N GLU A 9 -8.73 -3.09 2.11
CA GLU A 9 -10.09 -2.97 1.60
C GLU A 9 -10.54 -1.51 1.52
N ALA A 10 -10.17 -0.66 2.49
CA ALA A 10 -10.44 0.77 2.43
C ALA A 10 -9.71 1.46 1.26
N ILE A 11 -8.45 1.10 1.01
CA ILE A 11 -7.69 1.60 -0.14
C ILE A 11 -8.32 1.12 -1.44
N ALA A 12 -8.68 -0.16 -1.53
CA ALA A 12 -9.33 -0.73 -2.71
C ALA A 12 -10.69 -0.08 -2.99
N ALA A 13 -11.49 0.20 -1.95
CA ALA A 13 -12.77 0.90 -2.10
C ALA A 13 -12.59 2.31 -2.67
N ARG A 14 -11.57 3.05 -2.23
CA ARG A 14 -11.23 4.38 -2.77
C ARG A 14 -10.81 4.31 -4.23
N LEU A 15 -9.95 3.35 -4.57
CA LEU A 15 -9.51 3.11 -5.95
C LEU A 15 -10.69 2.69 -6.86
N SER A 16 -11.61 1.89 -6.35
CA SER A 16 -12.84 1.51 -7.08
C SER A 16 -13.78 2.70 -7.28
N ALA A 17 -13.89 3.60 -6.30
CA ALA A 17 -14.70 4.82 -6.40
C ALA A 17 -14.24 5.77 -7.50
N VAL A 18 -12.93 5.82 -7.80
CA VAL A 18 -12.38 6.56 -8.94
C VAL A 18 -12.44 5.79 -10.27
N GLY A 19 -13.08 4.62 -10.28
CA GLY A 19 -13.34 3.81 -11.46
C GLY A 19 -12.23 2.82 -11.83
N LEU A 20 -11.31 2.50 -10.92
CA LEU A 20 -10.28 1.49 -11.16
C LEU A 20 -10.77 0.08 -10.86
N ALA A 21 -10.39 -0.88 -11.69
CA ALA A 21 -10.61 -2.29 -11.42
C ALA A 21 -9.58 -2.77 -10.37
N THR A 22 -10.01 -2.87 -9.11
CA THR A 22 -9.15 -3.23 -7.98
C THR A 22 -9.32 -4.69 -7.57
N ARG A 23 -8.21 -5.35 -7.25
CA ARG A 23 -8.14 -6.71 -6.72
C ARG A 23 -7.30 -6.67 -5.44
N VAL A 24 -7.85 -7.22 -4.36
CA VAL A 24 -7.14 -7.38 -3.08
C VAL A 24 -6.77 -8.84 -2.94
N GLU A 25 -5.47 -9.11 -2.74
CA GLU A 25 -4.96 -10.42 -2.37
C GLU A 25 -4.42 -10.38 -0.94
N GLU A 26 -5.04 -11.16 -0.08
CA GLU A 26 -4.54 -11.39 1.28
C GLU A 26 -3.39 -12.39 1.24
N ARG A 27 -2.27 -12.03 1.87
CA ARG A 27 -1.11 -12.90 2.10
C ARG A 27 -0.87 -13.04 3.60
N ASP A 28 -0.09 -14.04 3.98
CA ASP A 28 0.19 -14.38 5.38
C ASP A 28 0.71 -13.18 6.20
N ASP A 29 1.59 -12.38 5.61
CA ASP A 29 2.30 -11.26 6.24
C ASP A 29 1.88 -9.86 5.73
N CYS A 30 1.10 -9.78 4.64
CA CYS A 30 0.66 -8.51 4.06
C CYS A 30 -0.64 -8.64 3.26
N ALA A 31 -1.28 -7.52 2.94
CA ALA A 31 -2.34 -7.44 1.97
C ALA A 31 -1.82 -6.69 0.75
N ALA A 32 -1.87 -7.33 -0.42
CA ALA A 32 -1.51 -6.73 -1.70
C ALA A 32 -2.77 -6.24 -2.41
N ILE A 33 -2.69 -5.09 -3.04
CA ILE A 33 -3.74 -4.47 -3.82
C ILE A 33 -3.18 -4.25 -5.22
N GLU A 34 -3.91 -4.70 -6.23
CA GLU A 34 -3.60 -4.51 -7.64
C GLU A 34 -4.75 -3.75 -8.29
N ALA A 35 -4.46 -2.75 -9.10
CA ALA A 35 -5.46 -1.95 -9.78
C ALA A 35 -5.06 -1.71 -11.24
N GLY A 36 -5.92 -2.15 -12.16
CA GLY A 36 -5.76 -1.84 -13.58
C GLY A 36 -6.11 -0.37 -13.84
N VAL A 37 -5.18 0.39 -14.40
CA VAL A 37 -5.33 1.83 -14.69
C VAL A 37 -5.75 2.00 -16.15
N PRO A 38 -7.04 2.29 -16.45
CA PRO A 38 -7.48 2.52 -17.81
C PRO A 38 -6.90 3.84 -18.35
N LYS A 39 -6.65 3.88 -19.66
CA LYS A 39 -6.40 5.12 -20.38
C LYS A 39 -7.70 5.59 -21.05
N PRO A 40 -8.02 6.91 -21.02
CA PRO A 40 -7.34 8.01 -20.34
C PRO A 40 -7.83 8.23 -18.91
N LEU A 41 -6.91 8.60 -18.01
CA LEU A 41 -7.20 8.95 -16.62
C LEU A 41 -6.84 10.43 -16.41
N SER A 42 -7.80 11.23 -15.93
CA SER A 42 -7.60 12.66 -15.68
C SER A 42 -6.61 12.91 -14.54
N ALA A 43 -5.96 14.07 -14.54
CA ALA A 43 -5.00 14.44 -13.49
C ALA A 43 -5.61 14.46 -12.09
N GLU A 44 -6.88 14.89 -11.96
CA GLU A 44 -7.63 14.90 -10.69
C GLU A 44 -7.81 13.48 -10.15
N SER A 45 -8.32 12.58 -10.97
CA SER A 45 -8.47 11.17 -10.62
C SER A 45 -7.11 10.52 -10.30
N TRP A 46 -6.03 10.87 -11.01
CA TRP A 46 -4.68 10.40 -10.65
C TRP A 46 -4.27 10.91 -9.25
N ARG A 47 -4.60 12.15 -8.90
CA ARG A 47 -4.28 12.65 -7.57
C ARG A 47 -5.01 11.88 -6.48
N GLU A 48 -6.30 11.57 -6.67
CA GLU A 48 -7.06 10.74 -5.74
C GLU A 48 -6.51 9.32 -5.62
N VAL A 49 -6.05 8.74 -6.74
CA VAL A 49 -5.37 7.44 -6.74
C VAL A 49 -4.09 7.48 -5.91
N LEU A 50 -3.28 8.53 -6.06
CA LEU A 50 -2.05 8.71 -5.29
C LEU A 50 -2.33 8.91 -3.79
N GLU A 51 -3.36 9.67 -3.44
CA GLU A 51 -3.81 9.85 -2.05
C GLU A 51 -4.28 8.53 -1.44
N ALA A 52 -4.96 7.69 -2.22
CA ALA A 52 -5.40 6.37 -1.76
C ALA A 52 -4.22 5.42 -1.50
N VAL A 53 -3.24 5.34 -2.41
CA VAL A 53 -2.07 4.47 -2.22
C VAL A 53 -1.04 5.02 -1.24
N ALA A 54 -1.09 6.31 -0.91
CA ALA A 54 -0.23 6.91 0.11
C ALA A 54 -0.49 6.35 1.52
N ASP A 55 -1.68 5.78 1.79
CA ASP A 55 -1.95 5.06 3.04
C ASP A 55 -1.24 3.70 3.10
N ALA A 56 -0.82 3.13 1.95
CA ALA A 56 -0.11 1.87 1.91
C ALA A 56 1.35 1.98 2.36
N ASP A 57 1.91 0.88 2.89
CA ASP A 57 3.32 0.82 3.29
C ASP A 57 4.26 0.86 2.07
N ARG A 58 3.84 0.26 0.96
CA ARG A 58 4.56 0.29 -0.33
C ARG A 58 3.57 0.44 -1.46
N PHE A 59 3.95 1.18 -2.49
CA PHE A 59 3.17 1.30 -3.72
C PHE A 59 4.08 1.50 -4.94
N GLY A 60 3.57 1.19 -6.12
CA GLY A 60 4.28 1.40 -7.36
C GLY A 60 3.39 1.22 -8.58
N LEU A 61 3.93 1.57 -9.74
CA LEU A 61 3.25 1.45 -11.02
C LEU A 61 4.06 0.53 -11.93
N LEU A 62 3.44 -0.57 -12.35
CA LEU A 62 4.01 -1.46 -13.35
C LEU A 62 3.43 -1.10 -14.71
N ALA A 63 4.24 -0.50 -15.57
CA ALA A 63 3.89 -0.30 -16.97
C ALA A 63 4.33 -1.53 -17.76
N THR A 64 3.37 -2.26 -18.34
CA THR A 64 3.69 -3.32 -19.28
C THR A 64 3.95 -2.69 -20.66
N SER A 65 4.72 -3.37 -21.51
CA SER A 65 5.07 -2.88 -22.84
C SER A 65 3.84 -2.62 -23.75
N SER A 66 2.64 -3.11 -23.40
CA SER A 66 1.39 -2.93 -24.14
C SER A 66 0.62 -1.66 -23.77
N ASN A 67 1.24 -0.71 -23.07
CA ASN A 67 0.59 0.53 -22.59
C ASN A 67 -0.42 0.30 -21.44
N ASP A 68 -0.58 -0.94 -20.99
CA ASP A 68 -1.28 -1.29 -19.76
C ASP A 68 -0.45 -0.86 -18.55
N ARG A 69 -1.11 -0.22 -17.61
CA ARG A 69 -0.51 0.22 -16.35
C ARG A 69 -1.26 -0.45 -15.23
N THR A 70 -0.54 -1.25 -14.45
CA THR A 70 -1.07 -1.86 -13.24
C THR A 70 -0.46 -1.15 -12.06
N LEU A 71 -1.29 -0.44 -11.31
CA LEU A 71 -0.92 0.11 -10.02
C LEU A 71 -0.92 -1.02 -9.00
N TRP A 72 0.06 -1.04 -8.11
CA TRP A 72 0.09 -1.98 -7.01
C TRP A 72 0.39 -1.25 -5.70
N ALA A 73 -0.18 -1.76 -4.61
CA ALA A 73 0.05 -1.29 -3.26
C ALA A 73 0.10 -2.47 -2.29
N VAL A 74 0.88 -2.35 -1.23
CA VAL A 74 1.06 -3.37 -0.20
C VAL A 74 0.91 -2.73 1.16
N VAL A 75 0.02 -3.31 1.97
CA VAL A 75 -0.15 -2.98 3.39
C VAL A 75 0.41 -4.13 4.21
N HIS A 76 1.49 -3.91 4.94
CA HIS A 76 2.03 -4.95 5.79
C HIS A 76 1.18 -5.11 7.04
N LYS A 77 1.08 -6.34 7.54
CA LYS A 77 0.59 -6.52 8.91
C LYS A 77 1.59 -5.83 9.83
N ARG A 78 1.11 -4.88 10.64
CA ARG A 78 1.95 -4.13 11.59
C ARG A 78 2.60 -5.14 12.55
N SER A 79 3.80 -5.56 12.21
CA SER A 79 4.62 -6.38 13.06
C SER A 79 5.12 -5.48 14.19
N PRO A 80 4.97 -5.85 15.47
CA PRO A 80 5.54 -5.07 16.55
C PRO A 80 7.05 -5.26 16.51
N ARG A 81 7.76 -4.57 15.61
CA ARG A 81 9.23 -4.57 15.64
C ARG A 81 9.84 -3.34 14.99
N ARG A 82 9.79 -2.24 15.75
CA ARG A 82 11.01 -1.51 16.14
C ARG A 82 10.71 -0.69 17.40
N ALA A 83 10.50 -1.37 18.53
CA ALA A 83 10.93 -0.77 19.79
C ALA A 83 12.44 -0.57 19.64
N MET A 84 12.88 0.69 19.74
CA MET A 84 14.30 1.04 19.71
C MET A 84 15.08 0.08 20.61
N SER A 85 16.10 -0.54 20.04
CA SER A 85 17.26 -0.98 20.81
C SER A 85 17.86 0.30 21.40
N GLY A 86 17.47 0.59 22.63
CA GLY A 86 17.90 1.73 23.43
C GLY A 86 18.25 1.26 24.84
N ASP A 87 18.87 0.09 24.96
CA ASP A 87 19.59 -0.31 26.17
C ASP A 87 21.02 -0.63 25.73
N ARG A 88 21.80 0.44 25.52
CA ARG A 88 23.25 0.35 25.55
C ARG A 88 23.64 1.04 26.84
N ALA A 89 23.56 0.27 27.93
CA ALA A 89 24.20 0.62 29.19
C ALA A 89 25.66 0.96 28.88
N ILE A 90 25.96 2.25 28.85
CA ILE A 90 27.34 2.74 28.86
C ILE A 90 27.77 2.49 30.28
N SER A 91 28.56 1.43 30.49
CA SER A 91 29.21 1.12 31.75
C SER A 91 29.99 2.34 32.21
N ASP A 92 29.51 2.99 33.27
CA ASP A 92 30.28 3.99 33.99
C ASP A 92 31.27 3.28 34.92
N ARG A 93 32.48 3.22 34.40
CA ARG A 93 33.79 3.33 35.07
C ARG A 93 33.76 3.49 36.60
N SER A 94 34.43 2.58 37.31
CA SER A 94 35.12 2.87 38.57
C SER A 94 36.50 2.22 38.54
#